data_AF-A0A4R6EKQ6-F1
#
_entry.id   AF-A0A4R6EKQ6-F1
#
_cell.length_a   1.000
_cell.length_b   1.000
_cell.length_c   1.000
_cell.angle_alpha   90.00
_cell.angle_beta   90.00
_cell.angle_gamma   90.00
#
_symmetry.space_group_name_H-M   'P 1'
#
loop_
_entity.id
_entity.type
_entity.pdbx_description
1 polymer ?
#
loop_
_entity_poly.entity_id
_entity_poly.type
_entity_poly.pdbx_seq_one_letter_code
_entity_poly.pdbx_strand_id
1 'polypeptide(L)'
;MQKQDLEKCVAVALESHNGRATIIQVSKFIWGNYEKELRASGDLFFTWQYDMRWAANQLRHKGIVRAAEISPKGIWELSSLS
;
A
#
# COMPACT_ATOMS: atom_id res chain seq x y z
N MET A 1 -13.09 4.09 5.79
CA MET A 1 -11.61 3.98 5.74
C MET A 1 -11.02 5.31 6.15
N GLN A 2 -9.89 5.30 6.86
CA GLN A 2 -9.06 6.45 7.18
C GLN A 2 -7.66 6.27 6.58
N LYS A 3 -6.87 7.34 6.55
CA LYS A 3 -5.53 7.34 5.95
C LYS A 3 -4.60 6.27 6.52
N GLN A 4 -4.65 6.05 7.83
CA GLN A 4 -3.81 5.08 8.54
C GLN A 4 -4.16 3.63 8.17
N ASP A 5 -5.42 3.36 7.79
CA ASP A 5 -5.84 2.03 7.34
C ASP A 5 -5.11 1.60 6.06
N LEU A 6 -4.70 2.56 5.23
CA LEU A 6 -4.01 2.28 3.97
C LEU A 6 -2.64 1.61 4.17
N GLU A 7 -1.99 1.79 5.32
CA GLU A 7 -0.77 1.03 5.64
C GLU A 7 -1.06 -0.46 5.71
N LYS A 8 -2.12 -0.84 6.42
CA LYS A 8 -2.56 -2.23 6.48
C LYS A 8 -2.98 -2.73 5.10
N CYS A 9 -3.73 -1.93 4.33
CA CYS A 9 -4.16 -2.34 2.99
C CYS A 9 -2.98 -2.57 2.04
N VAL A 10 -1.93 -1.74 2.10
CA VAL A 10 -0.70 -1.93 1.32
C VAL A 10 0.02 -3.21 1.75
N ALA A 11 0.17 -3.46 3.04
CA ALA A 11 0.83 -4.69 3.54
C ALA A 11 0.08 -5.94 3.06
N VAL A 12 -1.24 -5.99 3.23
CA VAL A 12 -2.08 -7.12 2.77
C VAL A 12 -2.01 -7.29 1.25
N ALA A 13 -1.97 -6.19 0.48
CA ALA A 13 -1.79 -6.26 -0.96
C ALA A 13 -0.43 -6.85 -1.36
N LEU A 14 0.63 -6.53 -0.63
CA LEU A 14 1.95 -7.12 -0.88
C LEU A 14 1.97 -8.59 -0.52
N GLU A 15 1.40 -8.98 0.62
CA GLU A 15 1.27 -10.39 1.03
C GLU A 15 0.51 -11.22 -0.01
N SER A 16 -0.61 -10.71 -0.52
CA SER A 16 -1.41 -11.38 -1.57
C SER A 16 -0.68 -11.51 -2.91
N HIS A 17 0.35 -10.69 -3.13
CA HIS A 17 1.27 -10.75 -4.26
C HIS A 17 2.64 -11.37 -3.89
N ASN A 18 2.66 -12.33 -2.96
CA ASN A 18 3.86 -13.06 -2.54
C ASN A 18 5.01 -12.15 -2.05
N GLY A 19 4.64 -11.06 -1.37
CA GLY A 19 5.55 -10.09 -0.80
C GLY A 19 6.09 -9.06 -1.79
N ARG A 20 5.66 -9.05 -3.06
CA ARG A 20 6.17 -8.14 -4.09
C ARG A 20 5.10 -7.72 -5.09
N ALA A 21 4.84 -6.42 -5.20
CA ALA A 21 3.87 -5.91 -6.17
C ALA A 21 4.29 -4.55 -6.74
N THR A 22 3.80 -4.26 -7.93
CA THR A 22 3.84 -2.90 -8.49
C THR A 22 2.82 -1.99 -7.80
N ILE A 23 3.05 -0.69 -7.85
CA ILE A 23 2.09 0.32 -7.34
C ILE A 23 0.69 0.10 -7.94
N ILE A 24 0.60 -0.23 -9.23
CA ILE A 24 -0.67 -0.46 -9.92
C ILE A 24 -1.36 -1.73 -9.43
N GLN A 25 -0.61 -2.81 -9.16
CA GLN A 25 -1.17 -4.03 -8.56
C GLN A 25 -1.72 -3.75 -7.17
N VAL A 26 -1.00 -3.00 -6.34
CA VAL A 26 -1.48 -2.59 -5.02
C VAL A 26 -2.74 -1.73 -5.13
N SER A 27 -2.76 -0.72 -6.01
CA SER A 27 -3.97 0.09 -6.25
C SER A 27 -5.16 -0.77 -6.68
N LYS A 28 -4.98 -1.70 -7.62
CA LYS A 28 -6.05 -2.59 -8.09
C LYS A 28 -6.54 -3.52 -6.98
N PHE A 29 -5.63 -4.04 -6.16
CA PHE A 29 -5.98 -4.87 -5.01
C PHE A 29 -6.81 -4.07 -4.00
N ILE A 30 -6.38 -2.86 -3.63
CA ILE A 30 -7.11 -2.03 -2.66
C ILE A 30 -8.49 -1.66 -3.20
N TRP A 31 -8.58 -1.26 -4.47
CA TRP A 31 -9.86 -1.00 -5.11
C TRP A 31 -10.77 -2.23 -5.08
N GLY A 32 -10.29 -3.38 -5.54
CA GLY A 32 -11.11 -4.59 -5.64
C GLY A 32 -11.59 -5.16 -4.30
N ASN A 33 -10.88 -4.87 -3.20
CA ASN A 33 -11.19 -5.43 -1.88
C ASN A 33 -11.84 -4.43 -0.91
N TYR A 34 -11.59 -3.13 -1.07
CA TYR A 34 -12.01 -2.09 -0.12
C TYR A 34 -12.80 -0.93 -0.78
N GLU A 35 -13.38 -1.16 -1.97
CA GLU A 35 -14.14 -0.14 -2.70
C GLU A 35 -15.21 0.53 -1.84
N LYS A 36 -15.99 -0.26 -1.08
CA LYS A 36 -17.10 0.26 -0.28
C LYS A 36 -16.60 1.20 0.81
N GLU A 37 -15.55 0.81 1.51
CA GLU A 37 -14.91 1.56 2.58
C GLU A 37 -14.20 2.82 2.08
N LEU A 38 -13.64 2.76 0.86
CA LEU A 38 -13.09 3.92 0.16
C LEU A 38 -14.19 4.89 -0.24
N ARG A 39 -15.27 4.42 -0.87
CA ARG A 39 -16.40 5.30 -1.25
C ARG A 39 -17.02 6.01 -0.05
N ALA A 40 -17.04 5.34 1.11
CA ALA A 40 -17.54 5.91 2.37
C ALA A 40 -16.51 6.77 3.14
N SER A 41 -15.31 7.02 2.59
CA SER A 41 -14.20 7.68 3.31
C SER A 41 -14.15 9.21 3.21
N GLY A 42 -15.16 9.83 2.60
CA GLY A 42 -15.19 11.29 2.41
C GLY A 42 -14.08 11.75 1.46
N ASP A 43 -13.34 12.79 1.83
CA ASP A 43 -12.29 13.37 0.98
C ASP A 43 -11.18 12.37 0.62
N LEU A 44 -10.91 11.40 1.51
CA LEU A 44 -9.94 10.34 1.24
C LEU A 44 -10.31 9.54 -0.02
N PHE A 45 -11.59 9.44 -0.38
CA PHE A 45 -12.02 8.75 -1.61
C PHE A 45 -11.39 9.35 -2.87
N PHE A 46 -11.07 10.65 -2.85
CA PHE A 46 -10.48 11.35 -3.98
C PHE A 46 -8.96 11.36 -3.92
N THR A 47 -8.36 11.12 -2.75
CA THR A 47 -6.91 11.20 -2.53
C THR A 47 -6.24 9.86 -2.21
N TRP A 48 -6.99 8.77 -2.05
CA TRP A 48 -6.47 7.53 -1.48
C TRP A 48 -5.26 6.95 -2.21
N GLN A 49 -5.11 7.18 -3.52
CA GLN A 49 -3.92 6.72 -4.26
C GLN A 49 -2.66 7.49 -3.86
N TYR A 50 -2.78 8.78 -3.56
CA TYR A 50 -1.69 9.57 -2.99
C TYR A 50 -1.41 9.10 -1.56
N ASP A 51 -2.45 8.94 -0.75
CA ASP A 51 -2.32 8.49 0.64
C ASP A 51 -1.79 7.05 0.74
N MET A 52 -2.07 6.19 -0.24
CA MET A 52 -1.50 4.84 -0.36
C MET A 52 0.01 4.90 -0.58
N ARG A 53 0.49 5.84 -1.41
CA ARG A 53 1.94 6.04 -1.60
C ARG A 53 2.61 6.58 -0.35
N TRP A 54 1.92 7.47 0.37
CA TRP A 54 2.37 7.93 1.69
C TRP A 54 2.43 6.75 2.68
N ALA A 55 1.42 5.88 2.68
CA ALA A 55 1.37 4.69 3.54
C ALA A 55 2.52 3.73 3.26
N ALA A 56 2.83 3.47 1.98
CA ALA A 56 4.02 2.69 1.60
C ALA A 56 5.33 3.32 2.14
N ASN A 57 5.43 4.66 2.15
CA ASN A 57 6.58 5.34 2.74
C ASN A 57 6.64 5.19 4.27
N GLN A 58 5.51 5.22 4.97
CA GLN A 58 5.47 4.94 6.41
C GLN A 58 5.91 3.51 6.71
N LEU A 59 5.45 2.53 5.93
CA LEU A 59 5.87 1.13 6.08
C LEU A 59 7.37 0.93 5.86
N ARG A 60 8.00 1.75 5.00
CA ARG A 60 9.47 1.77 4.86
C ARG A 60 10.17 2.27 6.11
N HIS A 61 9.70 3.37 6.69
CA HIS A 61 10.25 3.88 7.94
C HIS A 61 10.09 2.87 9.09
N LYS A 62 9.03 2.05 9.05
CA LYS A 62 8.78 0.96 10.00
C LYS A 62 9.57 -0.32 9.70
N GLY A 63 10.34 -0.37 8.61
CA GLY A 63 11.10 -1.55 8.20
C GLY A 63 10.25 -2.70 7.65
N ILE A 64 8.94 -2.51 7.43
CA ILE A 64 8.01 -3.55 6.94
C ILE A 64 8.08 -3.68 5.41
N VAL A 65 8.25 -2.56 4.72
CA VAL A 65 8.47 -2.51 3.26
C VAL A 65 9.91 -2.10 3.00
N ARG A 66 10.57 -2.72 2.04
CA ARG A 66 11.96 -2.39 1.68
C ARG A 66 12.08 -0.93 1.23
N ALA A 67 13.22 -0.34 1.55
CA ALA A 67 13.54 1.03 1.16
C ALA A 67 13.46 1.22 -0.36
N ALA A 68 13.12 2.44 -0.79
CA ALA A 68 12.82 2.74 -2.20
C ALA A 68 14.05 2.57 -3.10
N GLU A 69 15.22 2.83 -2.55
CA GLU A 69 16.55 2.73 -3.16
C GLU A 69 17.01 1.27 -3.36
N ILE A 70 16.44 0.33 -2.60
CA ILE A 70 16.75 -1.11 -2.71
C ILE A 70 15.82 -1.79 -3.72
N SER A 71 14.57 -1.33 -3.79
CA SER A 71 13.55 -1.94 -4.66
C SER A 71 13.61 -1.36 -6.08
N PRO A 72 13.30 -2.14 -7.14
CA PRO A 72 13.16 -1.59 -8.48
C PRO A 72 12.11 -0.48 -8.54
N LYS A 73 12.31 0.49 -9.44
CA LYS A 73 11.39 1.63 -9.59
C LYS A 73 9.96 1.16 -9.84
N GLY A 74 9.03 1.60 -8.99
CA GLY A 74 7.61 1.27 -9.11
C GLY A 74 7.22 -0.10 -8.54
N ILE A 75 8.16 -0.83 -7.94
CA ILE A 75 7.93 -2.09 -7.22
C ILE A 75 8.08 -1.83 -5.73
N TRP A 76 7.17 -2.38 -4.93
CA TRP A 76 7.23 -2.43 -3.48
C TRP A 76 7.38 -3.88 -3.05
N GLU A 77 8.21 -4.11 -2.04
CA GLU A 77 8.54 -5.44 -1.53
C GLU A 77 8.46 -5.43 -0.01
N LEU A 78 7.89 -6.48 0.57
CA LEU A 78 7.99 -6.70 2.01
C LEU A 78 9.45 -6.94 2.37
N SER A 79 9.85 -6.40 3.51
CA SER A 79 11.07 -6.84 4.16
C SER A 79 10.85 -8.27 4.61
N SER A 80 11.61 -9.20 4.05
CA SER A 80 11.83 -10.50 4.65
C SER A 80 12.49 -10.25 6.01
N LEU A 81 11.71 -10.24 7.10
CA LEU A 81 12.25 -10.33 8.45
C LEU A 81 13.14 -11.58 8.48
N SER A 82 14.45 -11.36 8.54
CA SER A 82 15.43 -12.36 8.96
C SER A 82 15.38 -12.52 10.46
#